data_AF-A0A1E4WQI8-F1
#
_entry.id   AF-A0A1E4WQI8-F1
#
_cell.length_a   1.000
_cell.length_b   1.000
_cell.length_c   1.000
_cell.angle_alpha   90.00
_cell.angle_beta   90.00
_cell.angle_gamma   90.00
#
_symmetry.space_group_name_H-M   'P 1'
#
loop_
_entity.id
_entity.type
_entity.pdbx_description
1 polymer ?
#
loop_
_entity_poly.entity_id
_entity_poly.type
_entity_poly.pdbx_seq_one_letter_code
_entity_poly.pdbx_strand_id
1 'polypeptide(L)'
;MRCLLVMLLTLMLCACTTSVRNWTRVDGRTTDSAHDKAQCQYEAKAATASYHSSPSANDKTSGMGNAVGDGIVIAQKQIELMNDCMRLKGYVGQ
;
A
#
# COMPACT_ATOMS: atom_id res chain seq x y z
N MET A 1 -35.69 6.38 -8.37
CA MET A 1 -34.38 6.23 -9.06
C MET A 1 -33.30 7.17 -8.51
N ARG A 2 -33.58 8.45 -8.22
CA ARG A 2 -32.60 9.40 -7.64
C ARG A 2 -32.04 8.97 -6.27
N CYS A 3 -32.87 8.41 -5.37
CA CYS A 3 -32.40 7.92 -4.06
C CYS A 3 -31.47 6.70 -4.16
N LEU A 4 -31.66 5.85 -5.17
CA LEU A 4 -30.83 4.67 -5.42
C LEU A 4 -29.42 5.07 -5.90
N LEU A 5 -29.35 6.11 -6.75
CA LEU A 5 -28.09 6.73 -7.18
C LEU A 5 -27.33 7.40 -6.02
N VAL A 6 -28.04 8.07 -5.10
CA VAL A 6 -27.43 8.69 -3.92
C VAL A 6 -26.89 7.63 -2.94
N MET A 7 -27.62 6.54 -2.72
CA MET A 7 -27.17 5.40 -1.92
C MET A 7 -25.91 4.74 -2.49
N LEU A 8 -25.88 4.49 -3.80
CA LEU A 8 -24.70 3.91 -4.47
C LEU A 8 -23.48 4.85 -4.40
N LEU A 9 -23.69 6.16 -4.49
CA LEU A 9 -22.61 7.14 -4.39
C LEU A 9 -22.02 7.18 -2.97
N THR A 10 -22.85 7.04 -1.92
CA THR A 10 -22.37 7.00 -0.52
C THR A 10 -21.61 5.73 -0.19
N LEU A 11 -21.96 4.58 -0.78
CA LEU A 11 -21.26 3.31 -0.57
C LEU A 11 -19.83 3.32 -1.16
N MET A 12 -19.62 4.00 -2.30
CA MET A 12 -18.29 4.13 -2.91
C MET A 12 -17.33 5.02 -2.11
N LEU A 13 -17.84 5.95 -1.31
CA LEU A 13 -17.03 6.86 -0.50
C LEU A 13 -16.43 6.19 0.75
N CYS A 14 -17.02 5.09 1.24
CA CYS A 14 -16.48 4.31 2.37
C CYS A 14 -15.39 3.28 1.98
N ALA A 15 -15.12 3.09 0.69
CA ALA A 15 -14.12 2.12 0.23
C ALA A 15 -12.67 2.68 0.21
N CYS A 16 -12.49 3.97 0.50
CA CYS A 16 -11.18 4.62 0.50
C CYS A 16 -10.73 4.94 1.92
N THR A 17 -10.05 4.00 2.59
CA THR A 17 -8.80 4.19 3.36
C THR A 17 -8.61 3.08 4.40
N THR A 18 -8.00 1.96 4.00
CA THR A 18 -7.36 1.02 4.93
C THR A 18 -5.84 1.23 4.98
N SER A 19 -5.39 2.48 4.80
CA SER A 19 -4.00 2.83 5.07
C SER A 19 -3.92 3.45 6.46
N VAL A 20 -3.03 2.94 7.31
CA VAL A 20 -2.66 3.60 8.57
C VAL A 20 -2.34 5.06 8.29
N ARG A 21 -3.27 5.95 8.64
CA ARG A 21 -3.15 7.38 8.40
C ARG A 21 -2.27 8.01 9.47
N ASN A 22 -2.33 7.48 10.69
CA ASN A 22 -1.64 8.02 11.85
C ASN A 22 -0.65 7.00 12.40
N TRP A 23 0.61 7.41 12.48
CA TRP A 23 1.67 6.67 13.13
C TRP A 23 1.97 7.35 14.46
N THR A 24 1.88 6.60 15.55
CA THR A 24 2.21 7.11 16.89
C THR A 24 3.42 6.35 17.41
N ARG A 25 4.39 7.05 17.96
CA ARG A 25 5.59 6.41 18.50
C ARG A 25 5.32 5.89 19.91
N VAL A 26 5.77 4.68 20.20
CA VAL A 26 5.50 4.00 21.48
C VAL A 26 6.32 4.58 22.63
N ASP A 27 7.49 5.17 22.34
CA ASP A 27 8.40 5.73 23.33
C ASP A 27 8.06 7.18 23.76
N GLY A 28 6.96 7.73 23.25
CA GLY A 28 6.49 9.09 23.60
C GLY A 28 7.39 10.22 23.10
N ARG A 29 8.43 9.94 22.31
CA ARG A 29 9.31 10.97 21.76
C ARG A 29 8.64 11.68 20.59
N THR A 30 8.69 13.00 20.59
CA THR A 30 8.26 13.80 19.44
C THR A 30 9.29 13.67 18.33
N THR A 31 8.98 12.86 17.32
CA THR A 31 9.76 12.73 16.10
C THR A 31 8.95 13.13 14.89
N ASP A 32 9.64 13.50 13.82
CA ASP A 32 9.01 13.76 12.54
C ASP A 32 8.56 12.44 11.88
N SER A 33 7.37 11.98 12.29
CA SER A 33 6.73 10.79 11.73
C SER A 33 6.52 10.87 10.22
N ALA A 34 6.42 12.08 9.64
CA ALA A 34 6.29 12.27 8.21
C ALA A 34 7.62 12.01 7.50
N HIS A 35 8.73 12.48 8.06
CA HIS A 35 10.06 12.18 7.56
C HIS A 35 10.37 10.68 7.63
N ASP A 36 10.10 10.04 8.77
CA ASP A 36 10.34 8.61 8.94
C ASP A 36 9.50 7.76 7.99
N LYS A 37 8.24 8.14 7.80
CA LYS A 37 7.35 7.50 6.83
C LYS A 37 7.84 7.67 5.40
N ALA A 38 8.29 8.87 5.03
CA ALA A 38 8.80 9.13 3.68
C ALA A 38 10.04 8.28 3.38
N GLN A 39 10.96 8.15 4.35
CA GLN A 39 12.11 7.27 4.23
C GLN A 39 11.67 5.79 4.06
N CYS A 40 10.79 5.30 4.92
CA CYS A 40 10.29 3.93 4.83
C CYS A 40 9.57 3.67 3.49
N GLN A 41 8.83 4.64 2.97
CA GLN A 41 8.19 4.56 1.65
C GLN A 41 9.21 4.49 0.51
N TYR A 42 10.30 5.26 0.59
CA TYR A 42 11.37 5.21 -0.39
C TYR A 42 12.04 3.84 -0.41
N GLU A 43 12.39 3.31 0.76
CA GLU A 43 13.02 1.99 0.90
C GLU A 43 12.12 0.86 0.40
N ALA A 44 10.82 0.89 0.75
CA ALA A 44 9.85 -0.09 0.27
C ALA A 44 9.70 -0.08 -1.26
N LYS A 45 9.70 1.11 -1.89
CA LYS A 45 9.68 1.24 -3.35
C LYS A 45 10.97 0.74 -3.98
N ALA A 46 12.13 1.07 -3.40
CA ALA A 46 13.42 0.59 -3.89
C ALA A 46 13.51 -0.94 -3.84
N ALA A 47 13.08 -1.55 -2.74
CA ALA A 47 13.09 -3.01 -2.54
C ALA A 47 12.14 -3.78 -3.48
N THR A 48 11.15 -3.09 -4.06
CA THR A 48 10.18 -3.69 -4.99
C THR A 48 10.37 -3.26 -6.44
N ALA A 49 11.33 -2.37 -6.73
CA ALA A 49 11.58 -1.85 -8.07
C ALA A 49 11.99 -2.93 -9.08
N SER A 50 12.59 -4.02 -8.61
CA SER A 50 13.01 -5.17 -9.41
C SER A 50 12.03 -6.34 -9.34
N TYR A 51 10.84 -6.16 -8.76
CA TYR A 51 9.86 -7.23 -8.69
C TYR A 51 9.16 -7.42 -10.04
N HIS A 52 9.14 -8.66 -10.49
CA HIS A 52 8.51 -9.15 -11.71
C HIS A 52 8.07 -10.58 -11.40
N SER A 53 6.80 -10.92 -11.62
CA SER A 53 6.45 -12.34 -11.59
C SER A 53 7.08 -13.02 -12.79
N SER A 54 7.59 -14.24 -12.61
CA SER A 54 8.00 -15.03 -13.77
C SER A 54 6.79 -15.19 -14.69
N PRO A 55 6.89 -14.80 -15.97
CA PRO A 55 5.81 -15.07 -16.91
C PRO A 55 5.66 -16.60 -16.97
N SER A 56 4.46 -17.12 -16.68
CA SER A 56 4.21 -18.55 -16.91
C SER A 56 4.51 -18.82 -18.39
N ALA A 57 5.43 -19.74 -18.65
CA ALA A 57 6.18 -19.90 -19.90
C ALA A 57 5.33 -20.25 -21.16
N ASN A 58 4.01 -20.14 -21.10
CA ASN A 58 3.09 -20.74 -22.05
C ASN A 58 1.97 -19.81 -22.56
N ASP A 59 2.03 -18.49 -22.33
CA ASP A 59 0.87 -17.64 -22.58
C ASP A 59 1.17 -16.37 -23.38
N LYS A 60 1.08 -16.49 -24.72
CA LYS A 60 1.24 -15.37 -25.68
C LYS A 60 0.12 -14.34 -25.61
N THR A 61 -0.90 -14.54 -24.78
CA THR A 61 -2.09 -13.68 -24.69
C THR A 61 -2.28 -13.04 -23.29
N SER A 62 -1.45 -13.40 -22.30
CA SER A 62 -1.65 -13.02 -20.88
C SER A 62 -0.79 -11.86 -20.37
N GLY A 63 -0.06 -11.15 -21.24
CA GLY A 63 0.85 -10.07 -20.84
C GLY A 63 0.20 -8.92 -20.04
N MET A 64 -1.05 -8.55 -20.35
CA MET A 64 -1.77 -7.49 -19.62
C MET A 64 -2.29 -7.96 -18.25
N GLY A 65 -2.80 -9.19 -18.15
CA GLY A 65 -3.33 -9.73 -16.89
C GLY A 65 -2.22 -9.95 -15.84
N ASN A 66 -1.06 -10.44 -16.30
CA ASN A 66 0.12 -10.60 -15.45
C ASN A 66 0.68 -9.25 -14.98
N ALA A 67 0.70 -8.22 -15.83
CA ALA A 67 1.14 -6.88 -15.44
C ALA A 67 0.24 -6.26 -14.36
N VAL A 68 -1.08 -6.46 -14.46
CA VAL A 68 -2.03 -5.99 -13.43
C VAL A 68 -1.88 -6.79 -12.13
N GLY A 69 -1.75 -8.12 -12.22
CA GLY A 69 -1.50 -8.98 -11.07
C GLY A 69 -0.19 -8.62 -10.34
N ASP A 70 0.88 -8.39 -11.08
CA ASP A 70 2.16 -7.92 -10.56
C ASP A 70 2.03 -6.56 -9.90
N GLY A 71 1.32 -5.61 -10.53
CA GLY A 71 1.06 -4.31 -9.93
C GLY A 71 0.37 -4.42 -8.56
N ILE A 72 -0.58 -5.33 -8.41
CA ILE A 72 -1.28 -5.57 -7.13
C ILE A 72 -0.33 -6.18 -6.09
N VAL A 73 0.45 -7.21 -6.46
CA VAL A 73 1.39 -7.87 -5.54
C VAL A 73 2.51 -6.91 -5.11
N ILE A 74 3.02 -6.10 -6.04
CA ILE A 74 4.04 -5.07 -5.78
C ILE A 74 3.48 -4.03 -4.81
N ALA A 75 2.27 -3.53 -5.05
CA ALA A 75 1.63 -2.57 -4.15
C ALA A 75 1.44 -3.14 -2.74
N GLN A 76 1.01 -4.41 -2.65
CA GLN A 76 0.86 -5.08 -1.36
C GLN A 76 2.19 -5.23 -0.63
N LYS A 77 3.25 -5.63 -1.34
CA LYS A 77 4.61 -5.72 -0.80
C LYS A 77 5.15 -4.37 -0.32
N GLN A 78 4.90 -3.30 -1.06
CA GLN A 78 5.29 -1.94 -0.65
C GLN A 78 4.61 -1.52 0.65
N ILE A 79 3.34 -1.88 0.85
CA ILE A 79 2.60 -1.58 2.08
C ILE A 79 3.15 -2.38 3.26
N GLU A 80 3.41 -3.69 3.07
CA GLU A 80 4.01 -4.55 4.10
C GLU A 80 5.38 -4.02 4.54
N LEU A 81 6.29 -3.78 3.59
CA LEU A 81 7.63 -3.28 3.87
C LEU A 81 7.62 -1.91 4.56
N MET A 82 6.74 -1.01 4.13
CA MET A 82 6.59 0.29 4.78
C MET A 82 6.12 0.14 6.24
N ASN A 83 5.15 -0.75 6.49
CA ASN A 83 4.63 -0.99 7.83
C ASN A 83 5.71 -1.59 8.74
N ASP A 84 6.45 -2.58 8.25
CA ASP A 84 7.54 -3.21 8.99
C ASP A 84 8.64 -2.21 9.32
N CYS A 85 9.03 -1.35 8.37
CA CYS A 85 9.98 -0.27 8.62
C CYS A 85 9.50 0.70 9.72
N MET A 86 8.23 1.11 9.67
CA MET A 86 7.66 2.00 10.70
C MET A 86 7.62 1.32 12.08
N ARG A 87 7.30 0.03 12.14
CA ARG A 87 7.32 -0.76 13.38
C ARG A 87 8.73 -0.90 13.95
N LEU A 88 9.74 -1.13 13.11
CA LEU A 88 11.14 -1.17 13.52
C LEU A 88 11.63 0.17 14.07
N LYS A 89 11.13 1.29 13.53
CA LYS A 89 11.38 2.64 14.07
C LYS A 89 10.61 2.93 15.39
N GLY A 90 9.79 2.00 15.86
CA GLY A 90 9.04 2.09 17.11
C GLY A 90 7.68 2.80 16.98
N TYR A 91 7.12 2.86 15.77
CA TYR A 91 5.77 3.36 15.54
C TYR A 91 4.73 2.24 15.57
N VAL A 92 3.54 2.59 16.06
CA VAL A 92 2.33 1.79 15.93
C VAL A 92 1.32 2.55 15.08
N GLY A 93 0.64 1.81 14.20
CA GLY A 93 -0.41 2.35 13.36
C GLY A 93 -1.76 2.32 14.08
N GLN A 94 -2.49 3.44 14.05
CA GLN A 94 -3.91 3.53 14.41
C GLN A 94 -4.78 3.60 13.16
#